data_AF-A0A0N0E7W5-F1
#
_entry.id   AF-A0A0N0E7W5-F1
#
_cell.length_a   1.000
_cell.length_b   1.000
_cell.length_c   1.000
_cell.angle_alpha   90.00
_cell.angle_beta   90.00
_cell.angle_gamma   90.00
#
_symmetry.space_group_name_H-M   'P 1'
#
loop_
_entity.id
_entity.type
_entity.pdbx_description
1 polymer ?
#
loop_
_entity_poly.entity_id
_entity_poly.type
_entity_poly.pdbx_seq_one_letter_code
_entity_poly.pdbx_strand_id
1 'polypeptide(L)'
;MPEDKITDPDVQQIVDDQKLANADKITKLKKMHEDERAIQRAATESPMAQDDGLNDRLHDITLALKDLGVDSKGPEDNLGATL
;
A
#
# COMPACT_ATOMS: atom_id res chain seq x y z
N MET A 1 -3.46 -12.64 17.01
CA MET A 1 -3.65 -12.08 15.65
C MET A 1 -3.19 -10.64 15.78
N PRO A 2 -2.00 -10.24 15.27
CA PRO A 2 -1.68 -8.83 15.26
C PRO A 2 -2.67 -8.16 14.31
N GLU A 3 -3.12 -6.98 14.69
CA GLU A 3 -4.17 -6.25 13.99
C GLU A 3 -3.58 -5.77 12.66
N ASP A 4 -4.08 -6.27 11.52
CA ASP A 4 -3.85 -5.67 10.19
C ASP A 4 -4.48 -4.26 10.21
N LYS A 5 -3.79 -3.30 10.83
CA LYS A 5 -4.17 -1.90 10.92
C LYS A 5 -3.03 -1.09 10.35
N ILE A 6 -3.38 -0.17 9.46
CA ILE A 6 -2.47 0.86 8.98
C ILE A 6 -2.01 1.65 10.20
N THR A 7 -0.71 1.63 10.46
CA THR A 7 -0.06 2.37 11.54
C THR A 7 0.57 3.67 11.07
N ASP A 8 0.93 3.73 9.79
CA ASP A 8 1.57 4.88 9.20
C ASP A 8 0.56 6.01 8.92
N PRO A 9 0.79 7.22 9.47
CA PRO A 9 -0.15 8.33 9.33
C PRO A 9 -0.27 8.84 7.89
N ASP A 10 0.76 8.71 7.04
CA ASP A 10 0.70 9.17 5.66
C ASP A 10 -0.16 8.24 4.82
N VAL A 11 -0.03 6.92 5.05
CA VAL A 11 -0.90 5.90 4.43
C VAL A 11 -2.33 6.09 4.88
N GLN A 12 -2.55 6.26 6.19
CA GLN A 12 -3.89 6.49 6.76
C GLN A 12 -4.53 7.75 6.18
N GLN A 13 -3.78 8.83 6.02
CA GLN A 13 -4.29 10.07 5.43
C GLN A 13 -4.76 9.88 3.98
N ILE A 14 -4.06 9.08 3.16
CA ILE A 14 -4.48 8.81 1.78
C ILE A 14 -5.75 7.97 1.74
N VAL A 15 -5.86 6.97 2.63
CA VAL A 15 -7.03 6.10 2.72
C VAL A 15 -8.26 6.87 3.21
N ASP A 16 -8.10 7.70 4.25
CA ASP A 16 -9.18 8.48 4.85
C ASP A 16 -9.59 9.71 4.05
N ASP A 17 -8.82 10.10 3.02
CA ASP A 17 -9.15 11.26 2.19
C ASP A 17 -10.39 11.00 1.34
N GLN A 18 -11.55 11.45 1.85
CA GLN A 18 -12.84 11.34 1.16
C GLN A 18 -12.94 12.20 -0.11
N LYS A 19 -11.99 13.12 -0.35
CA LYS A 19 -11.95 13.95 -1.56
C LYS A 19 -11.23 13.24 -2.71
N LEU A 20 -10.50 12.16 -2.45
CA LEU A 20 -9.82 11.37 -3.46
C LEU A 20 -10.71 10.22 -3.94
N ALA A 21 -10.76 10.01 -5.24
CA ALA A 21 -11.32 8.79 -5.79
C ALA A 21 -10.40 7.61 -5.47
N ASN A 22 -10.95 6.40 -5.40
CA ASN A 22 -10.16 5.19 -5.15
C ASN A 22 -9.00 5.05 -6.16
N ALA A 23 -9.21 5.38 -7.43
CA ALA A 23 -8.16 5.38 -8.44
C ALA A 23 -6.99 6.32 -8.12
N ASP A 24 -7.27 7.51 -7.57
CA ASP A 24 -6.25 8.47 -7.16
C ASP A 24 -5.52 8.00 -5.90
N LYS A 25 -6.25 7.42 -4.94
CA LYS A 25 -5.67 6.80 -3.73
C LYS A 25 -4.70 5.69 -4.11
N ILE A 26 -5.11 4.80 -5.00
CA ILE A 26 -4.30 3.72 -5.53
C ILE A 26 -3.04 4.26 -6.22
N THR A 27 -3.18 5.29 -7.04
CA THR A 27 -2.04 5.92 -7.74
C THR A 27 -1.03 6.51 -6.76
N LYS A 28 -1.52 7.21 -5.73
CA LYS A 28 -0.65 7.77 -4.67
C LYS A 28 0.04 6.69 -3.86
N LEU A 29 -0.68 5.66 -3.43
CA LEU A 29 -0.14 4.55 -2.66
C LEU A 29 0.92 3.77 -3.46
N LYS A 30 0.67 3.48 -4.74
CA LYS A 30 1.65 2.83 -5.62
C LYS A 30 2.93 3.65 -5.77
N LYS A 31 2.78 4.96 -5.97
CA LYS A 31 3.92 5.87 -6.06
C LYS A 31 4.75 5.86 -4.77
N MET A 32 4.08 5.93 -3.61
CA MET A 32 4.74 5.87 -2.30
C MET A 32 5.52 4.57 -2.14
N HIS A 33 4.93 3.43 -2.51
CA HIS A 33 5.62 2.13 -2.48
C HIS A 33 6.86 2.07 -3.39
N GLU A 34 6.79 2.65 -4.60
CA GLU A 34 7.95 2.73 -5.50
C GLU A 34 9.07 3.61 -4.93
N ASP A 35 8.72 4.76 -4.35
CA ASP A 35 9.67 5.68 -3.74
C ASP A 35 10.40 5.01 -2.56
N GLU A 36 9.68 4.28 -1.71
CA GLU A 36 10.26 3.52 -0.60
C GLU A 36 11.19 2.39 -1.06
N ARG A 37 10.80 1.66 -2.11
CA ARG A 37 11.64 0.61 -2.69
C ARG A 37 12.88 1.19 -3.36
N ALA A 38 12.79 2.40 -3.92
CA ALA A 38 13.95 3.12 -4.44
C ALA A 38 14.90 3.49 -3.29
N ILE A 39 14.38 3.94 -2.14
CA ILE A 39 15.16 4.21 -0.93
C ILE A 39 15.84 2.93 -0.43
N GLN A 40 15.13 1.79 -0.35
CA GLN A 40 15.73 0.49 0.02
C GLN A 40 16.90 0.10 -0.89
N ARG A 41 16.73 0.29 -2.21
CA ARG A 41 17.79 0.01 -3.19
C ARG A 41 19.00 0.92 -2.98
N ALA A 42 18.77 2.20 -2.72
CA ALA A 42 19.84 3.15 -2.41
C ALA A 42 20.53 2.84 -1.07
N ALA A 43 19.78 2.36 -0.06
CA ALA A 43 20.29 2.02 1.26
C ALA A 43 21.06 0.68 1.28
N THR A 44 20.81 -0.22 0.33
CA THR A 44 21.44 -1.55 0.23
C THR A 44 22.97 -1.51 0.01
N GLU A 45 23.54 -0.36 -0.35
CA GLU A 45 25.01 -0.21 -0.45
C GLU A 45 25.71 -0.06 0.92
N SER A 46 24.96 0.03 2.03
CA SER A 46 25.52 0.08 3.39
C SER A 46 24.77 -0.89 4.33
N PRO A 47 25.37 -2.02 4.74
CA PRO A 47 24.67 -3.12 5.43
C PRO A 47 24.26 -2.84 6.88
N MET A 48 24.39 -1.61 7.37
CA MET A 48 23.88 -1.18 8.68
C MET A 48 22.49 -0.52 8.57
N ALA A 49 21.68 -0.90 7.57
CA ALA A 49 20.33 -0.38 7.39
C ALA A 49 19.47 -0.76 8.61
N GLN A 50 19.30 0.22 9.49
CA GLN A 50 18.46 0.15 10.67
C GLN A 50 17.04 -0.16 10.22
N ASP A 51 16.37 -1.06 10.94
CA ASP A 51 14.94 -1.33 10.80
C ASP A 51 14.19 -0.06 11.24
N ASP A 52 14.06 0.89 10.32
CA ASP A 52 13.59 2.25 10.51
C ASP A 52 12.08 2.38 10.27
N GLY A 53 11.35 1.26 10.31
CA GLY A 53 9.91 1.21 10.04
C GLY A 53 9.55 1.24 8.56
N LEU A 54 10.54 1.23 7.66
CA LEU A 54 10.35 1.17 6.20
C LEU A 54 9.60 -0.10 5.76
N ASN A 55 9.79 -1.22 6.47
CA ASN A 55 9.02 -2.43 6.21
C ASN A 55 7.57 -2.33 6.70
N ASP A 56 7.34 -1.65 7.83
CA ASP A 56 6.01 -1.44 8.38
C ASP A 56 5.18 -0.54 7.46
N ARG A 57 5.79 0.52 6.93
CA ARG A 57 5.13 1.41 5.96
C ARG A 57 4.81 0.70 4.63
N LEU A 58 5.73 -0.11 4.10
CA LEU A 58 5.45 -0.95 2.91
C LEU A 58 4.31 -1.95 3.16
N HIS A 59 4.25 -2.52 4.36
CA HIS A 59 3.16 -3.39 4.78
C HIS A 59 1.82 -2.64 4.81
N ASP A 60 1.79 -1.46 5.42
CA ASP A 60 0.62 -0.60 5.49
C ASP A 60 0.10 -0.17 4.11
N ILE A 61 1.00 0.21 3.19
CA ILE A 61 0.63 0.54 1.81
C ILE A 61 0.01 -0.66 1.10
N THR A 62 0.58 -1.85 1.30
CA THR A 62 0.07 -3.09 0.68
C THR A 62 -1.33 -3.41 1.21
N LEU A 63 -1.54 -3.26 2.52
CA LEU A 63 -2.84 -3.44 3.16
C LEU A 63 -3.87 -2.43 2.63
N ALA A 64 -3.50 -1.15 2.53
CA ALA A 64 -4.36 -0.09 1.99
C ALA A 64 -4.74 -0.35 0.52
N LEU A 65 -3.80 -0.80 -0.31
CA LEU A 65 -4.08 -1.15 -1.71
C LEU A 65 -5.07 -2.32 -1.81
N LYS A 66 -4.90 -3.33 -0.95
CA LYS A 66 -5.82 -4.47 -0.85
C LYS A 66 -7.23 -4.03 -0.43
N ASP A 67 -7.34 -3.16 0.57
CA ASP A 67 -8.61 -2.62 1.05
C ASP A 67 -9.35 -1.80 -0.01
N LEU A 68 -8.60 -1.06 -0.84
CA LEU A 68 -9.14 -0.31 -1.98
C LEU A 68 -9.58 -1.21 -3.16
N GLY A 69 -9.52 -2.53 -3.01
CA GLY A 69 -9.90 -3.48 -4.05
C GLY A 69 -8.86 -3.64 -5.16
N VAL A 70 -7.61 -3.20 -4.93
CA VAL A 70 -6.46 -3.64 -5.74
C VAL A 70 -6.08 -5.03 -5.26
N ASP A 71 -7.00 -5.98 -5.44
CA ASP A 71 -6.63 -7.37 -5.34
C ASP A 71 -5.71 -7.64 -6.53
N SER A 72 -4.60 -8.32 -6.28
CA SER A 72 -3.71 -8.80 -7.33
C SER A 72 -4.36 -9.90 -8.18
N LYS A 73 -5.67 -10.14 -8.02
CA LYS A 73 -6.50 -10.90 -8.96
C LYS A 73 -7.00 -10.00 -10.08
N GLY A 74 -6.69 -10.44 -11.29
CA GLY A 74 -7.28 -9.94 -12.52
C GLY A 74 -8.82 -9.99 -12.52
N PRO A 75 -9.44 -9.49 -13.59
CA PRO A 75 -10.87 -9.18 -13.66
C PRO A 75 -11.76 -10.42 -13.69
N GLU A 76 -11.87 -11.15 -12.57
CA GLU A 76 -12.63 -12.42 -12.53
C GLU A 76 -13.86 -12.42 -11.61
N ASP A 77 -14.15 -11.37 -10.84
CA ASP A 77 -15.31 -11.37 -9.93
C ASP A 77 -16.47 -10.48 -10.41
N ASN A 78 -16.73 -10.47 -11.72
CA ASN A 78 -17.93 -9.86 -12.31
C ASN A 78 -18.68 -10.82 -13.25
N LEU A 79 -18.61 -12.13 -12.99
CA LEU A 79 -19.45 -13.14 -13.64
C LEU A 79 -20.14 -14.00 -12.58
N GLY A 80 -21.21 -13.47 -12.00
CA GLY A 80 -22.02 -14.21 -11.04
C GLY A 80 -23.38 -13.61 -10.72
N ALA A 81 -23.89 -12.69 -11.53
CA ALA A 81 -25.32 -12.44 -11.62
C ALA A 81 -25.83 -13.10 -12.91
N THR A 82 -27.00 -13.74 -12.83
CA THR A 82 -27.79 -14.37 -13.90
C THR A 82 -27.63 -15.89 -14.05
N LEU A 83 -28.37 -16.67 -13.24
CA LEU A 83 -29.59 -17.41 -13.63
C LEU A 83 -30.16 -18.25 -12.47
#